data_AF-A0A2X3H574-F1
#
_entry.id   AF-A0A2X3H574-F1
#
_cell.length_a   1.000
_cell.length_b   1.000
_cell.length_c   1.000
_cell.angle_alpha   90.00
_cell.angle_beta   90.00
_cell.angle_gamma   90.00
#
_symmetry.space_group_name_H-M   'P 1'
#
loop_
_entity.id
_entity.type
_entity.pdbx_description
1 polymer ?
#
loop_
_entity_poly.entity_id
_entity_poly.type
_entity_poly.pdbx_seq_one_letter_code
_entity_poly.pdbx_strand_id
1 'polypeptide(L)'
;MVMKFKRIHVIVMDSVGIGEAPDAAEFDDFGVDTFGHIAEKMNGLHMPEMGKLGLSNIEPVLGVEKAEKPLAYYTKMQEASRGKDTMTGHWEIMGLYIDTPFRVFPNGFPDELIEQIEKKTGRKVIGNKPASGTEILDELGEEQMKTGALIVYTSADSVLQIAAHEDIIPLEELYEICEFCREITLDDPYMLGRIIARPYIGEPGAFKRTANRHDYALKPFKPTVMNALKDGGKDVIAIGKISDIFDGEGVTESIRTTSNMDGMDKLIQVLDKPFEGMSFLNLVDFDALFGHRRDPEGYGAALEEFDARLPEVFEKMQEDDLLIITADHGNDPTYRGTDHTREFVPLLVYSKKFENDGQKLPLRETFADLGATVAENFDVKMPEYGKSFLSDLK
;
A
#
# COMPACT_ATOMS: atom_id res chain seq x y z
N MET A 1 -32.27 -1.10 13.57
CA MET A 1 -31.31 -2.20 13.32
C MET A 1 -30.10 -1.57 12.68
N VAL A 2 -28.88 -2.02 13.01
CA VAL A 2 -27.66 -1.57 12.33
C VAL A 2 -27.74 -2.04 10.87
N MET A 3 -27.47 -1.14 9.92
CA MET A 3 -27.49 -1.46 8.50
C MET A 3 -26.35 -2.45 8.20
N LYS A 4 -26.66 -3.54 7.48
CA LYS A 4 -25.67 -4.52 7.03
C LYS A 4 -25.56 -4.53 5.51
N PHE A 5 -24.35 -4.80 5.07
CA PHE A 5 -23.94 -4.89 3.67
C PHE A 5 -23.51 -6.32 3.37
N LYS A 6 -23.88 -6.80 2.19
CA LYS A 6 -23.49 -8.12 1.72
C LYS A 6 -22.06 -8.12 1.18
N ARG A 7 -21.65 -7.01 0.56
CA ARG A 7 -20.31 -6.83 0.03
C ARG A 7 -19.75 -5.49 0.51
N ILE A 8 -18.49 -5.50 0.92
CA ILE A 8 -17.72 -4.29 1.19
C ILE A 8 -16.58 -4.22 0.19
N HIS A 9 -16.48 -3.11 -0.53
CA HIS A 9 -15.43 -2.82 -1.49
C HIS A 9 -14.53 -1.76 -0.89
N VAL A 10 -13.29 -2.12 -0.59
CA VAL A 10 -12.28 -1.18 -0.06
C VAL A 10 -11.31 -0.84 -1.18
N ILE A 11 -11.13 0.45 -1.45
CA ILE A 11 -10.10 0.98 -2.35
C ILE A 11 -9.11 1.78 -1.49
N VAL A 12 -7.86 1.33 -1.46
CA VAL A 12 -6.73 2.11 -0.98
C VAL A 12 -6.07 2.77 -2.18
N MET A 13 -6.11 4.11 -2.21
CA MET A 13 -5.32 4.93 -3.09
C MET A 13 -3.95 5.09 -2.41
N ASP A 14 -3.02 4.19 -2.74
CA ASP A 14 -1.73 4.06 -2.05
C ASP A 14 -1.03 5.42 -1.96
N SER A 15 -0.62 5.83 -0.76
CA SER A 15 0.05 7.10 -0.46
C SER A 15 -0.72 8.42 -0.66
N VAL A 16 -2.03 8.39 -0.94
CA VAL A 16 -2.81 9.63 -1.18
C VAL A 16 -3.24 10.29 0.14
N GLY A 17 -2.29 10.90 0.84
CA GLY A 17 -2.48 11.64 2.10
C GLY A 17 -3.30 12.94 1.94
N ILE A 18 -3.89 13.40 3.04
CA ILE A 18 -4.71 14.63 3.11
C ILE A 18 -4.22 15.58 4.22
N GLY A 19 -2.91 15.78 4.26
CA GLY A 19 -2.25 16.75 5.13
C GLY A 19 -1.60 16.14 6.36
N GLU A 20 -0.57 16.84 6.85
CA GLU A 20 0.27 16.50 8.00
C GLU A 20 -0.52 15.94 9.20
N ALA A 21 -0.06 14.79 9.71
CA ALA A 21 -0.60 14.20 10.94
C ALA A 21 -0.05 14.90 12.20
N PRO A 22 -0.70 14.80 13.37
CA PRO A 22 -0.28 15.50 14.58
C PRO A 22 1.13 15.13 15.08
N ASP A 23 1.63 13.95 14.72
CA ASP A 23 2.92 13.38 15.09
C ASP A 23 3.96 13.43 13.96
N ALA A 24 3.68 14.11 12.85
CA ALA A 24 4.56 14.12 11.67
C ALA A 24 5.97 14.67 11.95
N ALA A 25 6.10 15.56 12.93
CA ALA A 25 7.39 16.05 13.42
C ALA A 25 8.33 14.93 13.94
N GLU A 26 7.79 13.82 14.45
CA GLU A 26 8.58 12.65 14.89
C GLU A 26 9.22 11.92 13.70
N PHE A 27 8.68 12.12 12.49
CA PHE A 27 9.13 11.53 11.22
C PHE A 27 9.91 12.52 10.35
N ASP A 28 10.22 13.71 10.85
CA ASP A 28 10.83 14.82 10.10
C ASP A 28 9.97 15.34 8.93
N ASP A 29 8.66 15.06 8.99
CA ASP A 29 7.66 15.44 7.99
C ASP A 29 6.92 16.71 8.44
N PHE A 30 7.40 17.86 7.99
CA PHE A 30 6.83 19.18 8.29
C PHE A 30 6.23 19.84 7.04
N GLY A 31 5.00 20.33 7.17
CA GLY A 31 4.24 21.01 6.12
C GLY A 31 3.87 20.10 4.96
N VAL A 32 3.79 18.78 5.17
CA VAL A 32 3.42 17.81 4.13
C VAL A 32 1.93 17.85 3.86
N ASP A 33 1.55 17.82 2.58
CA ASP A 33 0.14 17.76 2.15
C ASP A 33 0.06 17.19 0.74
N THR A 34 -0.07 15.86 0.64
CA THR A 34 -0.06 15.16 -0.65
C THR A 34 -1.17 15.68 -1.56
N PHE A 35 -2.45 15.60 -1.14
CA PHE A 35 -3.57 16.09 -1.94
C PHE A 35 -3.49 17.60 -2.23
N GLY A 36 -3.20 18.40 -1.21
CA GLY A 36 -3.17 19.86 -1.32
C GLY A 36 -2.10 20.35 -2.27
N HIS A 37 -0.86 19.88 -2.11
CA HIS A 37 0.25 20.30 -2.97
C HIS A 37 0.13 19.79 -4.40
N ILE A 38 -0.42 18.59 -4.63
CA ILE A 38 -0.74 18.15 -6.01
C ILE A 38 -1.76 19.10 -6.62
N ALA A 39 -2.83 19.44 -5.90
CA ALA A 39 -3.85 20.36 -6.38
C ALA A 39 -3.30 21.75 -6.72
N GLU A 40 -2.38 22.27 -5.91
CA GLU A 40 -1.69 23.52 -6.20
C GLU A 40 -0.83 23.42 -7.47
N LYS A 41 -0.08 22.32 -7.64
CA LYS A 41 0.77 22.11 -8.83
C LYS A 41 -0.03 21.94 -10.12
N MET A 42 -1.20 21.31 -10.03
CA MET A 42 -2.14 21.18 -11.14
C MET A 42 -2.92 22.46 -11.43
N ASN A 43 -2.76 23.51 -10.61
CA ASN A 43 -3.58 24.73 -10.65
C ASN A 43 -5.08 24.43 -10.56
N GLY A 44 -5.41 23.45 -9.71
CA GLY A 44 -6.73 22.87 -9.52
C GLY A 44 -6.84 21.47 -10.13
N LEU A 45 -7.13 20.47 -9.29
CA LEU A 45 -7.46 19.11 -9.72
C LEU A 45 -8.89 19.02 -10.26
N HIS A 46 -9.09 18.22 -11.30
CA HIS A 46 -10.41 17.90 -11.81
C HIS A 46 -10.89 16.51 -11.35
N MET A 47 -11.47 16.46 -10.14
CA MET A 47 -12.01 15.22 -9.56
C MET A 47 -13.49 15.37 -9.15
N PRO A 48 -14.41 15.56 -10.12
CA PRO A 48 -15.82 15.82 -9.84
C PRO A 48 -16.51 14.71 -9.05
N GLU A 49 -16.15 13.43 -9.23
CA GLU A 49 -16.83 12.33 -8.54
C GLU A 49 -16.42 12.24 -7.06
N MET A 50 -15.13 12.37 -6.75
CA MET A 50 -14.63 12.50 -5.39
C MET A 50 -15.15 13.78 -4.71
N GLY A 51 -15.32 14.87 -5.47
CA GLY A 51 -16.01 16.08 -5.01
C GLY A 51 -17.44 15.79 -4.55
N LYS A 52 -18.24 15.08 -5.36
CA LYS A 52 -19.61 14.65 -5.01
C LYS A 52 -19.65 13.72 -3.80
N LEU A 53 -18.66 12.82 -3.64
CA LEU A 53 -18.56 11.97 -2.45
C LEU A 53 -18.28 12.80 -1.20
N GLY A 54 -17.61 13.94 -1.32
CA GLY A 54 -17.35 14.88 -0.21
C GLY A 54 -15.88 15.01 0.14
N LEU A 55 -14.94 14.77 -0.79
CA LEU A 55 -13.50 14.97 -0.57
C LEU A 55 -13.20 16.37 -0.01
N SER A 56 -13.68 17.42 -0.70
CA SER A 56 -13.53 18.81 -0.24
C SER A 56 -14.39 19.19 0.97
N ASN A 57 -15.21 18.26 1.49
CA ASN A 57 -15.89 18.41 2.78
C ASN A 57 -15.00 17.94 3.95
N ILE A 58 -13.97 17.10 3.70
CA ILE A 58 -12.96 16.69 4.67
C ILE A 58 -12.01 17.85 4.92
N GLU A 59 -11.29 18.26 3.87
CA GLU A 59 -10.41 19.44 3.80
C GLU A 59 -10.55 20.06 2.40
N PRO A 60 -10.53 21.40 2.22
CA PRO A 60 -10.66 22.01 0.90
C PRO A 60 -9.49 21.64 -0.02
N VAL A 61 -9.78 21.05 -1.18
CA VAL A 61 -8.79 20.74 -2.23
C VAL A 61 -9.00 21.67 -3.43
N LEU A 62 -7.93 22.32 -3.90
CA LEU A 62 -8.02 23.26 -5.02
C LEU A 62 -8.55 22.56 -6.29
N GLY A 63 -9.58 23.12 -6.92
CA GLY A 63 -10.21 22.57 -8.12
C GLY A 63 -11.32 21.54 -7.87
N VAL A 64 -11.37 20.94 -6.67
CA VAL A 64 -12.41 19.97 -6.30
C VAL A 64 -13.51 20.69 -5.49
N GLU A 65 -14.71 20.75 -6.04
CA GLU A 65 -15.83 21.45 -5.39
C GLU A 65 -16.28 20.74 -4.11
N LYS A 66 -16.59 21.52 -3.07
CA LYS A 66 -17.23 21.02 -1.86
C LYS A 66 -18.71 20.72 -2.15
N ALA A 67 -19.14 19.49 -1.87
CA ALA A 67 -20.53 19.10 -2.06
C ALA A 67 -21.43 19.74 -0.98
N GLU A 68 -22.51 20.39 -1.40
CA GLU A 68 -23.58 20.83 -0.48
C GLU A 68 -24.29 19.62 0.15
N LYS A 69 -24.41 18.54 -0.63
CA LYS A 69 -25.06 17.28 -0.29
C LYS A 69 -24.16 16.12 -0.71
N PRO A 70 -23.15 15.78 0.11
CA PRO A 70 -22.21 14.74 -0.27
C PRO A 70 -22.92 13.39 -0.34
N LEU A 71 -22.50 12.56 -1.28
CA LEU A 71 -23.07 11.21 -1.47
C LEU A 71 -22.53 10.21 -0.44
N ALA A 72 -21.35 10.48 0.14
CA ALA A 72 -20.68 9.61 1.09
C ALA A 72 -20.67 10.22 2.49
N TYR A 73 -20.60 9.37 3.50
CA TYR A 73 -20.06 9.77 4.79
C TYR A 73 -18.58 10.05 4.63
N TYR A 74 -18.08 11.07 5.32
CA TYR A 74 -16.72 11.55 5.09
C TYR A 74 -16.02 11.96 6.38
N THR A 75 -14.72 11.67 6.48
CA THR A 75 -13.82 12.15 7.53
C THR A 75 -12.37 11.89 7.07
N LYS A 76 -11.41 12.05 7.96
CA LYS A 76 -10.04 11.54 7.79
C LYS A 76 -9.68 10.58 8.91
N MET A 77 -8.64 9.78 8.70
CA MET A 77 -8.12 8.86 9.70
C MET A 77 -6.69 9.26 10.05
N GLN A 78 -6.35 9.10 11.33
CA GLN A 78 -5.01 9.24 11.86
C GLN A 78 -4.40 7.84 12.01
N GLU A 79 -3.15 7.67 11.58
CA GLU A 79 -2.40 6.45 11.82
C GLU A 79 -1.97 6.40 13.29
N ALA A 80 -2.23 5.28 13.96
CA ALA A 80 -1.84 5.09 15.36
C ALA A 80 -0.46 4.42 15.50
N SER A 81 -0.11 3.57 14.54
CA SER A 81 1.14 2.80 14.51
C SER A 81 2.36 3.70 14.32
N ARG A 82 3.54 3.21 14.72
CA ARG A 82 4.79 3.99 14.76
C ARG A 82 5.60 3.97 13.46
N GLY A 83 5.08 3.36 12.40
CA GLY A 83 5.63 3.40 11.04
C GLY A 83 4.75 4.22 10.11
N LYS A 84 5.28 4.56 8.93
CA LYS A 84 4.58 5.26 7.84
C LYS A 84 4.74 4.53 6.49
N ASP A 85 5.06 3.24 6.55
CA ASP A 85 5.25 2.37 5.39
C ASP A 85 3.95 1.64 5.02
N THR A 86 3.86 1.18 3.78
CA THR A 86 2.68 0.51 3.23
C THR A 86 2.22 -0.68 4.07
N MET A 87 3.13 -1.48 4.64
CA MET A 87 2.75 -2.65 5.43
C MET A 87 2.11 -2.23 6.74
N THR A 88 2.73 -1.27 7.45
CA THR A 88 2.18 -0.71 8.69
C THR A 88 0.77 -0.16 8.48
N GLY A 89 0.58 0.72 7.48
CA GLY A 89 -0.71 1.35 7.21
C GLY A 89 -1.80 0.33 6.86
N HIS A 90 -1.52 -0.61 5.96
CA HIS A 90 -2.46 -1.66 5.59
C HIS A 90 -2.78 -2.63 6.73
N TRP A 91 -1.78 -3.01 7.52
CA TRP A 91 -1.98 -3.88 8.67
C TRP A 91 -2.82 -3.21 9.75
N GLU A 92 -2.62 -1.90 9.97
CA GLU A 92 -3.47 -1.11 10.85
C GLU A 92 -4.91 -1.02 10.31
N ILE A 93 -5.10 -0.73 9.02
CA ILE A 93 -6.42 -0.74 8.35
C ILE A 93 -7.19 -2.04 8.67
N MET A 94 -6.50 -3.18 8.71
CA MET A 94 -7.08 -4.51 9.00
C MET A 94 -6.99 -4.93 10.48
N GLY A 95 -6.86 -3.97 11.40
CA GLY A 95 -7.12 -4.15 12.83
C GLY A 95 -5.90 -4.40 13.71
N LEU A 96 -4.69 -4.23 13.19
CA LEU A 96 -3.45 -4.34 13.97
C LEU A 96 -2.98 -2.98 14.51
N TYR A 97 -2.00 -3.02 15.39
CA TYR A 97 -1.23 -1.86 15.83
C TYR A 97 0.24 -2.27 15.80
N ILE A 98 1.06 -1.50 15.09
CA ILE A 98 2.48 -1.80 14.89
C ILE A 98 3.31 -0.81 15.69
N ASP A 99 3.92 -1.30 16.77
CA ASP A 99 4.73 -0.49 17.67
C ASP A 99 6.17 -0.25 17.17
N THR A 100 6.64 -1.12 16.29
CA THR A 100 8.01 -1.16 15.78
C THR A 100 7.98 -0.95 14.28
N PRO A 101 8.45 0.19 13.76
CA PRO A 101 8.44 0.48 12.33
C PRO A 101 9.45 -0.40 11.58
N PHE A 102 9.12 -0.71 10.33
CA PHE A 102 10.08 -1.32 9.42
C PHE A 102 11.25 -0.37 9.11
N ARG A 103 12.46 -0.91 9.00
CA ARG A 103 13.67 -0.12 8.79
C ARG A 103 13.90 0.18 7.31
N VAL A 104 14.25 1.41 6.98
CA VAL A 104 14.77 1.81 5.67
C VAL A 104 16.27 2.07 5.76
N PHE A 105 16.99 1.88 4.65
CA PHE A 105 18.46 1.90 4.61
C PHE A 105 19.00 2.85 3.53
N PRO A 106 18.81 4.18 3.66
CA PRO A 106 19.18 5.15 2.62
C PRO A 106 20.69 5.22 2.34
N ASN A 107 21.52 4.73 3.26
CA ASN A 107 22.97 4.66 3.13
C ASN A 107 23.49 3.22 2.99
N GLY A 108 22.61 2.28 2.60
CA GLY A 108 22.92 0.85 2.57
C GLY A 108 22.71 0.18 3.92
N PHE A 109 22.81 -1.15 3.91
CA PHE A 109 22.73 -2.02 5.07
C PHE A 109 24.00 -1.92 5.92
N PRO A 110 23.90 -2.08 7.26
CA PRO A 110 25.06 -2.09 8.15
C PRO A 110 26.05 -3.20 7.83
N ASP A 111 27.35 -2.93 8.05
CA ASP A 111 28.43 -3.89 7.76
C ASP A 111 28.21 -5.24 8.45
N GLU A 112 27.70 -5.27 9.69
CA GLU A 112 27.37 -6.51 10.40
C GLU A 112 26.34 -7.39 9.66
N LEU A 113 25.34 -6.79 9.00
CA LEU A 113 24.37 -7.55 8.22
C LEU A 113 25.03 -8.10 6.96
N ILE A 114 25.85 -7.29 6.28
CA ILE A 114 26.59 -7.70 5.10
C ILE A 114 27.56 -8.85 5.43
N GLU A 115 28.33 -8.74 6.51
CA GLU A 115 29.26 -9.78 6.96
C GLU A 115 28.56 -11.11 7.26
N GLN A 116 27.34 -11.07 7.83
CA GLN A 116 26.54 -12.27 8.07
C GLN A 116 26.15 -12.96 6.75
N ILE A 117 25.72 -12.19 5.75
CA ILE A 117 25.39 -12.69 4.41
C ILE A 117 26.64 -13.29 3.76
N GLU A 118 27.76 -12.58 3.76
CA GLU A 118 29.01 -13.08 3.17
C GLU A 118 29.49 -14.36 3.85
N LYS A 119 29.42 -14.42 5.18
CA LYS A 119 29.84 -15.59 5.95
C LYS A 119 28.97 -16.81 5.69
N LYS A 120 27.66 -16.64 5.57
CA LYS A 120 26.73 -17.75 5.27
C LYS A 120 26.93 -18.28 3.86
N THR A 121 27.09 -17.38 2.90
CA THR A 121 27.07 -17.72 1.46
C THR A 121 28.46 -18.05 0.92
N GLY A 122 29.52 -17.61 1.58
CA GLY A 122 30.89 -17.68 1.06
C GLY A 122 31.14 -16.76 -0.13
N ARG A 123 30.19 -15.87 -0.45
CA ARG A 123 30.25 -14.92 -1.57
C ARG A 123 30.43 -13.50 -1.04
N LYS A 124 31.16 -12.67 -1.78
CA LYS A 124 31.25 -11.24 -1.48
C LYS A 124 29.97 -10.51 -1.84
N VAL A 125 29.65 -9.46 -1.10
CA VAL A 125 28.54 -8.55 -1.40
C VAL A 125 29.09 -7.29 -2.07
N ILE A 126 28.44 -6.86 -3.15
CA ILE A 126 28.72 -5.61 -3.87
C ILE A 126 27.42 -4.78 -4.00
N GLY A 127 27.58 -3.46 -4.16
CA GLY A 127 26.47 -2.50 -4.25
C GLY A 127 26.15 -1.83 -2.93
N ASN A 128 25.42 -2.52 -2.05
CA ASN A 128 24.95 -2.08 -0.73
C ASN A 128 24.48 -0.61 -0.68
N LYS A 129 23.57 -0.23 -1.58
CA LYS A 129 23.04 1.14 -1.68
C LYS A 129 21.61 1.16 -2.22
N PRO A 130 20.86 2.26 -2.07
CA PRO A 130 19.63 2.47 -2.82
C PRO A 130 19.94 2.58 -4.32
N ALA A 131 19.22 1.82 -5.15
CA ALA A 131 19.38 1.88 -6.61
C ALA A 131 18.15 1.34 -7.32
N SER A 132 17.92 1.79 -8.56
CA SER A 132 16.98 1.08 -9.43
C SER A 132 17.56 -0.27 -9.87
N GLY A 133 16.69 -1.27 -10.08
CA GLY A 133 17.13 -2.60 -10.52
C GLY A 133 17.77 -2.62 -11.91
N THR A 134 17.59 -1.58 -12.73
CA THR A 134 18.27 -1.46 -14.02
C THR A 134 19.65 -0.85 -13.83
N GLU A 135 19.73 0.28 -13.11
CA GLU A 135 20.98 0.97 -12.81
C GLU A 135 22.00 0.07 -12.11
N ILE A 136 21.58 -0.69 -11.10
CA ILE A 136 22.50 -1.55 -10.35
C ILE A 136 23.06 -2.70 -11.19
N LEU A 137 22.31 -3.17 -12.20
CA LEU A 137 22.76 -4.21 -13.12
C LEU A 137 23.70 -3.64 -14.19
N ASP A 138 23.39 -2.46 -14.71
CA ASP A 138 24.27 -1.75 -15.65
C ASP A 138 25.62 -1.40 -14.99
N GLU A 139 25.61 -1.09 -13.69
CA GLU A 139 26.82 -0.77 -12.91
C GLU A 139 27.62 -2.01 -12.51
N LEU A 140 26.96 -3.04 -11.94
CA LEU A 140 27.65 -4.12 -11.23
C LEU A 140 27.48 -5.51 -11.86
N GLY A 141 26.65 -5.64 -12.89
CA GLY A 141 26.31 -6.94 -13.48
C GLY A 141 27.52 -7.67 -14.09
N GLU A 142 28.44 -6.93 -14.72
CA GLU A 142 29.67 -7.51 -15.27
C GLU A 142 30.63 -8.01 -14.18
N GLU A 143 30.76 -7.26 -13.08
CA GLU A 143 31.59 -7.66 -11.94
C GLU A 143 31.01 -8.89 -11.23
N GLN A 144 29.70 -8.90 -11.01
CA GLN A 144 28.95 -10.01 -10.44
C GLN A 144 29.21 -11.30 -11.22
N MET A 145 29.14 -11.25 -12.55
CA MET A 145 29.38 -12.43 -13.39
C MET A 145 30.83 -12.94 -13.31
N LYS A 146 31.81 -12.04 -13.24
CA LYS A 146 33.24 -12.40 -13.17
C LYS A 146 33.64 -13.01 -11.83
N THR A 147 33.02 -12.55 -10.75
CA THR A 147 33.44 -12.85 -9.38
C THR A 147 32.55 -13.85 -8.68
N GLY A 148 31.28 -13.97 -9.10
CA GLY A 148 30.26 -14.71 -8.37
C GLY A 148 29.80 -14.01 -7.09
N ALA A 149 30.07 -12.70 -6.93
CA ALA A 149 29.55 -11.89 -5.85
C ALA A 149 28.01 -11.79 -5.88
N LEU A 150 27.40 -11.35 -4.78
CA LEU A 150 25.99 -11.01 -4.67
C LEU A 150 25.83 -9.50 -4.83
N ILE A 151 24.99 -9.05 -5.75
CA ILE A 151 24.58 -7.64 -5.80
C ILE A 151 23.47 -7.47 -4.78
N VAL A 152 23.75 -6.80 -3.66
CA VAL A 152 22.75 -6.47 -2.64
C VAL A 152 22.43 -4.98 -2.73
N TYR A 153 21.15 -4.63 -2.78
CA TYR A 153 20.70 -3.24 -2.88
C TYR A 153 19.31 -3.04 -2.25
N THR A 154 18.91 -1.79 -2.05
CA THR A 154 17.59 -1.41 -1.46
C THR A 154 16.84 -0.42 -2.37
N SER A 155 15.58 -0.12 -2.06
CA SER A 155 14.84 1.03 -2.58
C SER A 155 14.63 2.07 -1.48
N ALA A 156 13.70 3.02 -1.69
CA ALA A 156 13.19 3.89 -0.64
C ALA A 156 12.39 3.10 0.42
N ASP A 157 11.78 1.98 0.02
CA ASP A 157 11.05 1.08 0.90
C ASP A 157 11.96 0.24 1.81
N SER A 158 11.33 -0.39 2.81
CA SER A 158 11.96 -1.40 3.66
C SER A 158 12.16 -2.75 2.94
N VAL A 159 13.10 -2.80 2.00
CA VAL A 159 13.39 -4.00 1.21
C VAL A 159 14.89 -4.30 1.09
N LEU A 160 15.26 -5.57 1.10
CA LEU A 160 16.59 -6.04 0.68
C LEU A 160 16.45 -6.87 -0.59
N GLN A 161 17.12 -6.42 -1.65
CA GLN A 161 17.06 -7.05 -2.96
C GLN A 161 18.40 -7.69 -3.28
N ILE A 162 18.38 -8.93 -3.77
CA ILE A 162 19.58 -9.70 -4.12
C ILE A 162 19.52 -10.03 -5.61
N ALA A 163 20.39 -9.43 -6.40
CA ALA A 163 20.51 -9.71 -7.83
C ALA A 163 21.70 -10.62 -8.12
N ALA A 164 21.46 -11.61 -8.98
CA ALA A 164 22.48 -12.54 -9.42
C ALA A 164 22.17 -13.08 -10.83
N HIS A 165 23.21 -13.26 -11.64
CA HIS A 165 23.06 -13.84 -12.97
C HIS A 165 22.76 -15.35 -12.87
N GLU A 166 21.71 -15.83 -13.56
CA GLU A 166 21.22 -17.21 -13.40
C GLU A 166 22.26 -18.29 -13.80
N ASP A 167 23.14 -18.00 -14.77
CA ASP A 167 24.22 -18.91 -15.17
C ASP A 167 25.40 -18.97 -14.15
N ILE A 168 25.45 -18.04 -13.19
CA ILE A 168 26.55 -17.91 -12.22
C ILE A 168 26.11 -18.35 -10.82
N ILE A 169 24.89 -17.96 -10.43
CA ILE A 169 24.24 -18.38 -9.19
C ILE A 169 22.89 -18.97 -9.57
N PRO A 170 22.74 -20.31 -9.49
CA PRO A 170 21.48 -20.98 -9.79
C PRO A 170 20.32 -20.44 -8.94
N LEU A 171 19.11 -20.48 -9.49
CA LEU A 171 17.91 -19.95 -8.82
C LEU A 171 17.68 -20.55 -7.43
N GLU A 172 17.87 -21.86 -7.29
CA GLU A 172 17.71 -22.56 -6.01
C GLU A 172 18.67 -22.00 -4.95
N GLU A 173 19.93 -21.75 -5.32
CA GLU A 173 20.91 -21.11 -4.42
C GLU A 173 20.49 -19.67 -4.10
N LEU A 174 20.06 -18.88 -5.09
CA LEU A 174 19.59 -17.51 -4.86
C LEU A 174 18.40 -17.47 -3.90
N TYR A 175 17.48 -18.43 -4.01
CA TYR A 175 16.32 -18.54 -3.14
C TYR A 175 16.72 -18.90 -1.71
N GLU A 176 17.58 -19.90 -1.51
CA GLU A 176 18.13 -20.24 -0.19
C GLU A 176 18.84 -19.05 0.48
N ILE A 177 19.56 -18.24 -0.31
CA ILE A 177 20.21 -17.02 0.18
C ILE A 177 19.15 -16.00 0.63
N CYS A 178 18.10 -15.78 -0.17
CA CYS A 178 17.03 -14.87 0.21
C CYS A 178 16.24 -15.34 1.43
N GLU A 179 15.98 -16.64 1.57
CA GLU A 179 15.37 -17.24 2.76
C GLU A 179 16.22 -16.98 4.01
N PHE A 180 17.54 -17.21 3.92
CA PHE A 180 18.44 -16.88 5.02
C PHE A 180 18.42 -15.38 5.36
N CYS A 181 18.50 -14.50 4.35
CA CYS A 181 18.39 -13.06 4.56
C CYS A 181 17.06 -12.71 5.23
N ARG A 182 15.97 -13.43 4.92
CA ARG A 182 14.67 -13.21 5.55
C ARG A 182 14.72 -13.57 7.02
N GLU A 183 15.29 -14.72 7.38
CA GLU A 183 15.43 -15.18 8.77
C GLU A 183 16.20 -14.19 9.65
N ILE A 184 17.31 -13.63 9.17
CA ILE A 184 18.17 -12.73 9.96
C ILE A 184 17.68 -11.28 10.01
N THR A 185 16.56 -10.96 9.35
CA THR A 185 16.01 -9.60 9.25
C THR A 185 14.56 -9.52 9.73
N LEU A 186 14.09 -10.52 10.50
CA LEU A 186 12.74 -10.55 11.07
C LEU A 186 12.55 -9.54 12.20
N ASP A 187 13.63 -9.21 12.92
CA ASP A 187 13.60 -8.43 14.15
C ASP A 187 14.58 -7.25 14.10
N ASP A 188 14.47 -6.35 15.07
CA ASP A 188 15.48 -5.31 15.30
C ASP A 188 16.87 -5.94 15.54
N PRO A 189 17.95 -5.33 15.03
CA PRO A 189 18.02 -3.98 14.46
C PRO A 189 17.75 -3.89 12.94
N TYR A 190 17.38 -4.97 12.27
CA TYR A 190 17.29 -5.03 10.79
C TYR A 190 15.89 -5.36 10.26
N MET A 191 14.84 -5.12 11.04
CA MET A 191 13.47 -5.49 10.68
C MET A 191 13.08 -4.94 9.31
N LEU A 192 13.06 -5.81 8.30
CA LEU A 192 12.79 -5.48 6.90
C LEU A 192 11.41 -5.97 6.48
N GLY A 193 10.65 -5.15 5.75
CA GLY A 193 9.35 -5.57 5.23
C GLY A 193 9.45 -6.76 4.27
N ARG A 194 10.44 -6.77 3.38
CA ARG A 194 10.56 -7.80 2.33
C ARG A 194 11.99 -8.08 1.87
N ILE A 195 12.29 -9.35 1.59
CA ILE A 195 13.48 -9.75 0.82
C ILE A 195 13.05 -10.13 -0.60
N ILE A 196 13.79 -9.70 -1.62
CA ILE A 196 13.43 -9.93 -3.04
C ILE A 196 14.60 -10.55 -3.80
N ALA A 197 14.38 -11.75 -4.34
CA ALA A 197 15.26 -12.36 -5.32
C ALA A 197 15.07 -11.65 -6.67
N ARG A 198 16.18 -11.17 -7.26
CA ARG A 198 16.23 -10.44 -8.53
C ARG A 198 17.15 -11.15 -9.53
N PRO A 199 16.79 -12.37 -9.96
CA PRO A 199 17.57 -13.06 -10.98
C PRO A 199 17.55 -12.28 -12.30
N TYR A 200 18.67 -12.35 -13.02
CA TYR A 200 18.82 -11.74 -14.34
C TYR A 200 19.64 -12.62 -15.28
N ILE A 201 19.51 -12.33 -16.56
CA ILE A 201 20.24 -12.97 -17.66
C ILE A 201 20.82 -11.89 -18.58
N GLY A 202 21.70 -12.30 -19.50
CA GLY A 202 22.21 -11.45 -20.58
C GLY A 202 23.71 -11.26 -20.48
N GLU A 203 24.20 -10.21 -21.12
CA GLU A 203 25.64 -9.91 -21.22
C GLU A 203 25.88 -8.45 -20.83
N PRO A 204 27.11 -8.05 -20.48
CA PRO A 204 27.44 -6.66 -20.18
C PRO A 204 26.90 -5.68 -21.23
N GLY A 205 26.12 -4.69 -20.77
CA GLY A 205 25.42 -3.71 -21.62
C GLY A 205 24.05 -4.14 -22.15
N ALA A 206 23.60 -5.36 -21.85
CA ALA A 206 22.31 -5.90 -22.27
C ALA A 206 21.68 -6.86 -21.23
N PHE A 207 21.80 -6.53 -19.95
CA PHE A 207 21.19 -7.33 -18.87
C PHE A 207 19.67 -7.19 -18.82
N LYS A 208 19.00 -8.28 -18.45
CA LYS A 208 17.54 -8.32 -18.30
C LYS A 208 17.14 -9.15 -17.08
N ARG A 209 16.38 -8.54 -16.18
CA ARG A 209 15.72 -9.24 -15.07
C ARG A 209 14.74 -10.28 -15.59
N THR A 210 14.69 -11.44 -14.95
CA THR A 210 13.81 -12.54 -15.37
C THR A 210 12.47 -12.53 -14.62
N ALA A 211 11.55 -13.38 -15.05
CA ALA A 211 10.28 -13.60 -14.37
C ALA A 211 10.43 -14.50 -13.11
N ASN A 212 11.63 -15.05 -12.86
CA ASN A 212 11.93 -15.92 -11.71
C ASN A 212 12.11 -15.14 -10.40
N ARG A 213 11.61 -13.89 -10.35
CA ARG A 213 11.53 -13.10 -9.13
C ARG A 213 10.76 -13.87 -8.06
N HIS A 214 11.30 -13.90 -6.85
CA HIS A 214 10.62 -14.42 -5.68
C HIS A 214 10.73 -13.43 -4.53
N ASP A 215 9.66 -13.29 -3.75
CA ASP A 215 9.54 -12.30 -2.69
C ASP A 215 9.26 -13.01 -1.36
N TYR A 216 9.98 -12.63 -0.31
CA TYR A 216 9.84 -13.15 1.05
C TYR A 216 9.35 -12.01 1.94
N ALA A 217 8.03 -11.89 2.10
CA ALA A 217 7.39 -10.85 2.90
C ALA A 217 7.31 -11.27 4.36
N LEU A 218 7.23 -10.29 5.27
CA LEU A 218 6.78 -10.58 6.63
C LEU A 218 5.27 -10.83 6.64
N LYS A 219 4.86 -11.86 7.38
CA LYS A 219 3.45 -12.05 7.74
C LYS A 219 3.02 -10.97 8.73
N PRO A 220 1.76 -10.53 8.70
CA PRO A 220 1.18 -9.76 9.80
C PRO A 220 1.45 -10.45 11.14
N PHE A 221 1.93 -9.70 12.14
CA PHE A 221 2.38 -10.26 13.44
C PHE A 221 1.26 -10.92 14.26
N LYS A 222 0.01 -10.57 13.97
CA LYS A 222 -1.19 -11.14 14.56
C LYS A 222 -2.25 -11.37 13.46
N PRO A 223 -3.21 -12.28 13.66
CA PRO A 223 -4.32 -12.46 12.73
C PRO A 223 -5.09 -11.15 12.52
N THR A 224 -5.38 -10.82 11.27
CA THR A 224 -6.07 -9.60 10.85
C THR A 224 -7.58 -9.82 10.72
N VAL A 225 -8.34 -8.77 10.43
CA VAL A 225 -9.76 -8.88 10.06
C VAL A 225 -9.96 -9.73 8.79
N MET A 226 -9.00 -9.75 7.86
CA MET A 226 -9.06 -10.65 6.70
C MET A 226 -9.05 -12.12 7.12
N ASN A 227 -8.22 -12.49 8.11
CA ASN A 227 -8.24 -13.84 8.68
C ASN A 227 -9.62 -14.15 9.29
N ALA A 228 -10.17 -13.22 10.08
CA ALA A 228 -11.48 -13.40 10.72
C ALA A 228 -12.62 -13.59 9.69
N LEU A 229 -12.60 -12.85 8.57
CA LEU A 229 -13.55 -13.02 7.47
C LEU A 229 -13.45 -14.42 6.83
N LYS A 230 -12.24 -14.82 6.44
CA LYS A 230 -11.97 -16.12 5.84
C LYS A 230 -12.38 -17.27 6.75
N ASP A 231 -12.00 -17.21 8.03
CA ASP A 231 -12.36 -18.22 9.04
C ASP A 231 -13.87 -18.23 9.32
N GLY A 232 -14.53 -17.08 9.15
CA GLY A 232 -16.00 -16.93 9.18
C GLY A 232 -16.72 -17.38 7.91
N GLY A 233 -16.00 -17.93 6.92
CA GLY A 233 -16.55 -18.41 5.66
C GLY A 233 -16.99 -17.30 4.69
N LYS A 234 -16.45 -16.08 4.84
CA LYS A 234 -16.66 -14.95 3.92
C LYS A 234 -15.57 -14.90 2.85
N ASP A 235 -15.91 -14.32 1.71
CA ASP A 235 -14.96 -14.07 0.63
C ASP A 235 -14.03 -12.89 0.97
N VAL A 236 -12.75 -13.03 0.66
CA VAL A 236 -11.73 -11.97 0.78
C VAL A 236 -10.95 -11.93 -0.53
N ILE A 237 -11.41 -11.09 -1.44
CA ILE A 237 -10.86 -10.94 -2.79
C ILE A 237 -9.82 -9.82 -2.77
N ALA A 238 -8.55 -10.18 -2.76
CA ALA A 238 -7.43 -9.26 -2.82
C ALA A 238 -7.13 -8.87 -4.28
N ILE A 239 -7.04 -7.57 -4.57
CA ILE A 239 -6.78 -7.03 -5.89
C ILE A 239 -5.52 -6.15 -5.85
N GLY A 240 -4.60 -6.38 -6.78
CA GLY A 240 -3.30 -5.70 -6.82
C GLY A 240 -2.33 -6.24 -5.78
N LYS A 241 -1.64 -5.34 -5.06
CA LYS A 241 -0.59 -5.71 -4.09
C LYS A 241 -1.13 -6.25 -2.75
N ILE A 242 -2.44 -6.24 -2.51
CA ILE A 242 -3.02 -6.62 -1.21
C ILE A 242 -2.55 -8.01 -0.76
N SER A 243 -2.60 -9.02 -1.63
CA SER A 243 -2.15 -10.36 -1.25
C SER A 243 -0.66 -10.40 -0.86
N ASP A 244 0.18 -9.58 -1.49
CA ASP A 244 1.61 -9.52 -1.19
C ASP A 244 1.87 -8.77 0.12
N ILE A 245 1.09 -7.72 0.42
CA ILE A 245 1.19 -6.91 1.64
C ILE A 245 0.83 -7.72 2.89
N PHE A 246 -0.15 -8.62 2.77
CA PHE A 246 -0.59 -9.49 3.86
C PHE A 246 0.05 -10.90 3.82
N ASP A 247 1.01 -11.17 2.93
CA ASP A 247 1.60 -12.50 2.72
C ASP A 247 0.53 -13.61 2.54
N GLY A 248 -0.55 -13.28 1.84
CA GLY A 248 -1.69 -14.17 1.60
C GLY A 248 -2.59 -14.46 2.83
N GLU A 249 -2.28 -13.88 3.99
CA GLU A 249 -3.07 -14.08 5.21
C GLU A 249 -4.51 -13.56 5.03
N GLY A 250 -5.48 -14.42 5.32
CA GLY A 250 -6.90 -14.11 5.19
C GLY A 250 -7.43 -14.03 3.74
N VAL A 251 -6.58 -14.15 2.72
CA VAL A 251 -7.00 -14.07 1.31
C VAL A 251 -7.70 -15.37 0.86
N THR A 252 -8.82 -15.25 0.13
CA THR A 252 -9.53 -16.38 -0.52
C THR A 252 -9.34 -16.40 -2.03
N GLU A 253 -9.25 -15.22 -2.67
CA GLU A 253 -8.94 -15.03 -4.09
C GLU A 253 -7.93 -13.89 -4.23
N SER A 254 -6.92 -14.05 -5.08
CA SER A 254 -5.90 -13.03 -5.36
C SER A 254 -5.89 -12.71 -6.85
N ILE A 255 -6.07 -11.43 -7.19
CA ILE A 255 -6.12 -10.93 -8.56
C ILE A 255 -4.99 -9.91 -8.74
N ARG A 256 -3.98 -10.27 -9.53
CA ARG A 256 -2.84 -9.38 -9.83
C ARG A 256 -3.25 -8.26 -10.81
N THR A 257 -2.59 -7.12 -10.68
CA THR A 257 -2.78 -5.95 -11.55
C THR A 257 -1.44 -5.44 -12.06
N THR A 258 -1.45 -4.70 -13.17
CA THR A 258 -0.24 -4.07 -13.75
C THR A 258 -0.20 -2.55 -13.68
N SER A 259 -1.33 -1.91 -13.37
CA SER A 259 -1.47 -0.45 -13.23
C SER A 259 -2.76 -0.11 -12.46
N ASN A 260 -2.95 1.15 -12.11
CA ASN A 260 -4.18 1.65 -11.50
C ASN A 260 -5.42 1.38 -12.38
N MET A 261 -5.32 1.62 -13.69
CA MET A 261 -6.42 1.40 -14.62
C MET A 261 -6.81 -0.08 -14.74
N ASP A 262 -5.83 -0.98 -14.77
CA ASP A 262 -6.09 -2.42 -14.73
C ASP A 262 -6.68 -2.82 -13.36
N GLY A 263 -6.25 -2.20 -12.26
CA GLY A 263 -6.85 -2.37 -10.93
C GLY A 263 -8.33 -2.01 -10.90
N MET A 264 -8.70 -0.87 -11.50
CA MET A 264 -10.10 -0.49 -11.68
C MET A 264 -10.86 -1.49 -12.56
N ASP A 265 -10.27 -1.97 -13.66
CA ASP A 265 -10.89 -3.00 -14.49
C ASP A 265 -11.16 -4.30 -13.72
N LYS A 266 -10.22 -4.73 -12.86
CA LYS A 266 -10.41 -5.91 -11.99
C LYS A 266 -11.50 -5.68 -10.95
N LEU A 267 -11.57 -4.49 -10.35
CA LEU A 267 -12.64 -4.15 -9.41
C LEU A 267 -14.01 -4.19 -10.10
N ILE A 268 -14.12 -3.63 -11.30
CA ILE A 268 -15.34 -3.69 -12.13
C ILE A 268 -15.75 -5.14 -12.40
N GLN A 269 -14.79 -6.01 -12.74
CA GLN A 269 -15.05 -7.45 -12.91
C GLN A 269 -15.50 -8.13 -11.61
N VAL A 270 -14.96 -7.73 -10.45
CA VAL A 270 -15.37 -8.25 -9.14
C VAL A 270 -16.78 -7.78 -8.75
N LEU A 271 -17.15 -6.54 -9.10
CA LEU A 271 -18.52 -6.04 -8.88
C LEU A 271 -19.58 -6.86 -9.63
N ASP A 272 -19.23 -7.43 -10.80
CA ASP A 272 -20.11 -8.32 -11.58
C ASP A 272 -20.22 -9.75 -11.00
N LYS A 273 -19.34 -10.14 -10.07
CA LYS A 273 -19.37 -11.47 -9.44
C LYS A 273 -20.29 -11.50 -8.22
N PRO A 274 -21.08 -12.58 -8.02
CA PRO A 274 -21.76 -12.80 -6.75
C PRO A 274 -20.75 -13.29 -5.70
N PHE A 275 -20.65 -12.60 -4.58
CA PHE A 275 -19.88 -13.02 -3.41
C PHE A 275 -20.49 -12.42 -2.13
N GLU A 276 -20.06 -12.88 -0.96
CA GLU A 276 -20.42 -12.30 0.33
C GLU A 276 -19.17 -12.15 1.20
N GLY A 277 -18.79 -10.90 1.46
CA GLY A 277 -17.52 -10.59 2.12
C GLY A 277 -16.90 -9.29 1.60
N MET A 278 -15.59 -9.28 1.43
CA MET A 278 -14.82 -8.09 1.08
C MET A 278 -14.07 -8.25 -0.24
N SER A 279 -14.07 -7.21 -1.07
CA SER A 279 -13.03 -7.00 -2.08
C SER A 279 -12.12 -5.86 -1.66
N PHE A 280 -10.81 -6.06 -1.73
CA PHE A 280 -9.84 -5.10 -1.25
C PHE A 280 -8.84 -4.81 -2.36
N LEU A 281 -8.87 -3.58 -2.87
CA LEU A 281 -8.03 -3.09 -3.95
C LEU A 281 -6.97 -2.14 -3.41
N ASN A 282 -5.71 -2.34 -3.81
CA ASN A 282 -4.67 -1.34 -3.71
C ASN A 282 -4.31 -0.77 -5.09
N LEU A 283 -4.39 0.56 -5.24
CA LEU A 283 -4.00 1.32 -6.42
C LEU A 283 -2.62 1.95 -6.22
N VAL A 284 -1.57 1.23 -6.64
CA VAL A 284 -0.18 1.49 -6.23
C VAL A 284 0.60 2.47 -7.10
N ASP A 285 0.09 2.87 -8.27
CA ASP A 285 0.86 3.73 -9.18
C ASP A 285 1.10 5.12 -8.56
N PHE A 286 0.14 5.60 -7.75
CA PHE A 286 0.23 6.83 -6.95
C PHE A 286 1.55 6.93 -6.19
N ASP A 287 1.85 5.89 -5.42
CA ASP A 287 3.07 5.80 -4.63
C ASP A 287 4.31 5.51 -5.51
N ALA A 288 4.26 4.39 -6.25
CA ALA A 288 5.44 3.81 -6.88
C ALA A 288 5.93 4.55 -8.12
N LEU A 289 5.02 5.21 -8.86
CA LEU A 289 5.34 5.93 -10.08
C LEU A 289 5.44 7.44 -9.87
N PHE A 290 4.76 8.00 -8.87
CA PHE A 290 4.65 9.46 -8.73
C PHE A 290 5.16 10.00 -7.39
N GLY A 291 4.68 9.49 -6.25
CA GLY A 291 5.07 9.91 -4.90
C GLY A 291 6.58 9.81 -4.67
N HIS A 292 7.13 8.60 -4.72
CA HIS A 292 8.57 8.37 -4.53
C HIS A 292 9.45 9.06 -5.57
N ARG A 293 8.90 9.34 -6.77
CA ARG A 293 9.61 10.02 -7.86
C ARG A 293 9.49 11.54 -7.79
N ARG A 294 8.72 12.07 -6.84
CA ARG A 294 8.45 13.51 -6.67
C ARG A 294 7.92 14.14 -7.97
N ASP A 295 6.96 13.46 -8.59
CA ASP A 295 6.31 13.88 -9.85
C ASP A 295 4.85 14.32 -9.58
N PRO A 296 4.62 15.58 -9.17
CA PRO A 296 3.28 16.06 -8.82
C PRO A 296 2.34 16.14 -10.03
N GLU A 297 2.85 16.39 -11.24
CA GLU A 297 2.02 16.49 -12.45
C GLU A 297 1.52 15.10 -12.87
N GLY A 298 2.41 14.10 -12.86
CA GLY A 298 2.03 12.71 -13.09
C GLY A 298 1.07 12.18 -12.03
N TYR A 299 1.29 12.53 -10.75
CA TYR A 299 0.38 12.17 -9.66
C TYR A 299 -1.01 12.77 -9.88
N GLY A 300 -1.07 14.06 -10.21
CA GLY A 300 -2.34 14.75 -10.49
C GLY A 300 -3.11 14.11 -11.64
N ALA A 301 -2.43 13.81 -12.75
CA ALA A 301 -3.05 13.12 -13.89
C ALA A 301 -3.61 11.74 -13.50
N ALA A 302 -2.86 10.96 -12.72
CA ALA A 302 -3.33 9.65 -12.26
C ALA A 302 -4.56 9.74 -11.34
N LEU A 303 -4.66 10.80 -10.52
CA LEU A 303 -5.82 11.04 -9.67
C LEU A 303 -7.06 11.38 -10.50
N GLU A 304 -6.93 12.22 -11.53
CA GLU A 304 -8.02 12.54 -12.46
C GLU A 304 -8.46 11.31 -13.28
N GLU A 305 -7.52 10.45 -13.70
CA GLU A 305 -7.82 9.17 -14.34
C GLU A 305 -8.61 8.23 -13.41
N PHE A 306 -8.24 8.15 -12.14
CA PHE A 306 -8.98 7.37 -11.14
C PHE A 306 -10.40 7.91 -10.93
N ASP A 307 -10.55 9.23 -10.77
CA ASP A 307 -11.87 9.86 -10.58
C ASP A 307 -12.82 9.56 -11.73
N ALA A 308 -12.30 9.61 -12.97
CA ALA A 308 -13.06 9.31 -14.19
C ALA A 308 -13.59 7.85 -14.26
N ARG A 309 -13.02 6.91 -13.47
CA ARG A 309 -13.47 5.51 -13.38
C ARG A 309 -14.54 5.25 -12.32
N LEU A 310 -14.74 6.17 -11.38
CA LEU A 310 -15.74 6.01 -10.31
C LEU A 310 -17.20 5.86 -10.79
N PRO A 311 -17.65 6.49 -11.90
CA PRO A 311 -19.01 6.30 -12.40
C PRO A 311 -19.33 4.83 -12.73
N GLU A 312 -18.36 4.09 -13.29
CA GLU A 312 -18.52 2.65 -13.59
C GLU A 312 -18.72 1.83 -12.31
N VAL A 313 -18.01 2.19 -11.24
CA VAL A 313 -18.15 1.56 -9.92
C VAL A 313 -19.55 1.82 -9.38
N PHE A 314 -19.99 3.08 -9.36
CA PHE A 314 -21.30 3.46 -8.84
C PHE A 314 -22.45 2.77 -9.59
N GLU A 315 -22.35 2.66 -10.92
CA GLU A 315 -23.36 1.99 -11.72
C GLU A 315 -23.52 0.52 -11.31
N LYS A 316 -22.41 -0.21 -11.13
CA LYS A 316 -22.40 -1.65 -10.85
C LYS A 316 -22.65 -2.05 -9.39
N MET A 317 -22.44 -1.14 -8.45
CA MET A 317 -22.78 -1.39 -7.04
C MET A 317 -24.26 -1.79 -6.89
N GLN A 318 -24.51 -2.78 -6.05
CA GLN A 318 -25.85 -3.18 -5.64
C GLN A 318 -26.30 -2.35 -4.44
N GLU A 319 -27.59 -2.40 -4.12
CA GLU A 319 -28.16 -1.69 -2.96
C GLU A 319 -27.49 -2.10 -1.65
N ASP A 320 -27.11 -3.38 -1.51
CA ASP A 320 -26.46 -3.92 -0.31
C ASP A 320 -24.93 -3.90 -0.32
N ASP A 321 -24.33 -3.07 -1.17
CA ASP A 321 -22.88 -2.84 -1.18
C ASP A 321 -22.48 -1.62 -0.37
N LEU A 322 -21.28 -1.67 0.22
CA LEU A 322 -20.59 -0.54 0.80
C LEU A 322 -19.27 -0.32 0.04
N LEU A 323 -19.03 0.90 -0.41
CA LEU A 323 -17.74 1.33 -0.95
C LEU A 323 -17.01 2.17 0.11
N ILE A 324 -15.76 1.84 0.39
CA ILE A 324 -14.87 2.59 1.26
C ILE A 324 -13.65 2.99 0.46
N ILE A 325 -13.39 4.29 0.33
CA ILE A 325 -12.19 4.82 -0.34
C ILE A 325 -11.32 5.48 0.72
N THR A 326 -10.04 5.12 0.75
CA THR A 326 -9.06 5.67 1.69
C THR A 326 -7.64 5.61 1.12
N ALA A 327 -6.64 5.93 1.93
CA ALA A 327 -5.22 5.71 1.69
C ALA A 327 -4.59 5.04 2.92
N ASP A 328 -3.31 4.71 2.86
CA ASP A 328 -2.56 4.04 3.93
C ASP A 328 -1.42 4.88 4.51
N HIS A 329 -1.03 5.97 3.86
CA HIS A 329 -0.12 7.02 4.34
C HIS A 329 -0.15 8.20 3.35
N GLY A 330 0.74 9.19 3.53
CA GLY A 330 1.07 10.21 2.52
C GLY A 330 2.35 9.86 1.75
N ASN A 331 2.55 10.47 0.59
CA ASN A 331 3.83 10.52 -0.12
C ASN A 331 3.87 11.77 -0.99
N ASP A 332 4.00 12.92 -0.33
CA ASP A 332 3.88 14.24 -0.95
C ASP A 332 4.93 14.42 -2.07
N PRO A 333 4.52 14.53 -3.34
CA PRO A 333 5.45 14.57 -4.47
C PRO A 333 6.21 15.89 -4.58
N THR A 334 5.94 16.87 -3.72
CA THR A 334 6.68 18.13 -3.64
C THR A 334 7.67 18.16 -2.48
N TYR A 335 7.67 17.12 -1.63
CA TYR A 335 8.50 17.05 -0.44
C TYR A 335 9.95 16.65 -0.74
N ARG A 336 10.82 16.86 0.25
CA ARG A 336 12.24 16.49 0.15
C ARG A 336 12.43 14.96 0.24
N GLY A 337 13.58 14.50 -0.22
CA GLY A 337 13.92 13.07 -0.21
C GLY A 337 12.99 12.26 -1.11
N THR A 338 12.90 10.96 -0.84
CA THR A 338 12.05 10.03 -1.61
C THR A 338 11.23 9.12 -0.70
N ASP A 339 11.17 9.39 0.60
CA ASP A 339 10.41 8.59 1.57
C ASP A 339 8.93 9.04 1.63
N HIS A 340 8.08 8.21 2.23
CA HIS A 340 6.69 8.56 2.54
C HIS A 340 6.59 9.75 3.49
N THR A 341 5.40 10.31 3.62
CA THR A 341 5.08 11.43 4.51
C THR A 341 4.00 11.04 5.51
N ARG A 342 4.21 11.38 6.78
CA ARG A 342 3.27 11.09 7.87
C ARG A 342 2.06 12.03 7.82
N GLU A 343 0.98 11.58 7.21
CA GLU A 343 -0.23 12.35 6.94
C GLU A 343 -1.48 11.66 7.48
N PHE A 344 -2.55 12.44 7.67
CA PHE A 344 -3.89 11.88 7.70
C PHE A 344 -4.21 11.24 6.34
N VAL A 345 -5.10 10.26 6.33
CA VAL A 345 -5.66 9.69 5.09
C VAL A 345 -7.15 10.00 4.98
N PRO A 346 -7.69 10.26 3.78
CA PRO A 346 -9.12 10.51 3.61
C PRO A 346 -9.92 9.24 3.90
N LEU A 347 -11.16 9.39 4.36
CA LEU A 347 -12.12 8.30 4.47
C LEU A 347 -13.45 8.73 3.88
N LEU A 348 -13.83 8.10 2.77
CA LEU A 348 -15.14 8.25 2.11
C LEU A 348 -15.87 6.92 2.14
N VAL A 349 -17.11 6.92 2.62
CA VAL A 349 -17.92 5.71 2.81
C VAL A 349 -19.26 5.92 2.11
N TYR A 350 -19.51 5.15 1.05
CA TYR A 350 -20.64 5.32 0.14
C TYR A 350 -21.47 4.03 0.01
N SER A 351 -22.79 4.17 -0.06
CA SER A 351 -23.72 3.10 -0.42
C SER A 351 -24.96 3.69 -1.07
N LYS A 352 -25.59 2.93 -1.98
CA LYS A 352 -26.91 3.29 -2.56
C LYS A 352 -28.03 3.28 -1.52
N LYS A 353 -27.85 2.57 -0.40
CA LYS A 353 -28.79 2.50 0.72
C LYS A 353 -28.88 3.74 1.58
N PHE A 354 -27.94 4.67 1.50
CA PHE A 354 -27.97 5.85 2.36
C PHE A 354 -29.16 6.72 2.02
N GLU A 355 -30.10 6.83 2.96
CA GLU A 355 -31.37 7.53 2.77
C GLU A 355 -31.22 9.05 2.97
N ASN A 356 -30.11 9.48 3.58
CA ASN A 356 -29.79 10.87 3.87
C ASN A 356 -28.53 11.32 3.10
N ASP A 357 -28.43 12.63 2.87
CA ASP A 357 -27.16 13.23 2.43
C ASP A 357 -26.06 12.78 3.40
N GLY A 358 -24.91 12.34 2.86
CA GLY A 358 -23.79 11.82 3.62
C GLY A 358 -23.32 12.82 4.68
N GLN A 359 -22.86 12.31 5.83
CA GLN A 359 -22.53 13.16 6.98
C GLN A 359 -21.06 13.06 7.36
N LYS A 360 -20.55 14.14 7.97
CA LYS A 360 -19.22 14.12 8.58
C LYS A 360 -19.20 13.09 9.72
N LEU A 361 -18.32 12.11 9.61
CA LEU A 361 -18.00 11.21 10.72
C LEU A 361 -17.01 11.88 11.68
N PRO A 362 -16.94 11.45 12.94
CA PRO A 362 -15.81 11.80 13.82
C PRO A 362 -14.47 11.45 13.16
N LEU A 363 -13.40 12.14 13.56
CA LEU A 363 -12.03 11.75 13.20
C LEU A 363 -11.79 10.30 13.64
N ARG A 364 -11.21 9.47 12.78
CA ARG A 364 -10.80 8.11 13.17
C ARG A 364 -9.41 8.18 13.80
N GLU A 365 -9.29 7.75 15.05
CA GLU A 365 -8.05 7.84 15.84
C GLU A 365 -7.04 6.74 15.48
N THR A 366 -7.45 5.77 14.66
CA THR A 366 -6.64 4.68 14.11
C THR A 366 -7.26 4.21 12.80
N PHE A 367 -6.45 3.73 11.87
CA PHE A 367 -6.95 3.11 10.64
C PHE A 367 -7.73 1.83 10.91
N ALA A 368 -7.49 1.18 12.07
CA ALA A 368 -8.17 -0.04 12.50
C ALA A 368 -9.69 0.11 12.64
N ASP A 369 -10.21 1.34 12.69
CA ASP A 369 -11.64 1.63 12.67
C ASP A 369 -12.33 1.10 11.39
N LEU A 370 -11.62 1.06 10.26
CA LEU A 370 -12.10 0.46 9.01
C LEU A 370 -12.27 -1.06 9.19
N GLY A 371 -11.22 -1.75 9.63
CA GLY A 371 -11.26 -3.18 9.92
C GLY A 371 -12.33 -3.54 10.95
N ALA A 372 -12.47 -2.76 12.02
CA ALA A 372 -13.52 -2.94 13.02
C ALA A 372 -14.93 -2.83 12.40
N THR A 373 -15.13 -1.93 11.45
CA THR A 373 -16.40 -1.78 10.72
C THR A 373 -16.69 -2.95 9.79
N VAL A 374 -15.67 -3.44 9.09
CA VAL A 374 -15.80 -4.66 8.28
C VAL A 374 -16.14 -5.86 9.16
N ALA A 375 -15.46 -6.01 10.31
CA ALA A 375 -15.70 -7.11 11.25
C ALA A 375 -17.12 -7.10 11.82
N GLU A 376 -17.61 -5.92 12.28
CA GLU A 376 -18.98 -5.78 12.80
C GLU A 376 -20.04 -6.08 11.72
N ASN A 377 -19.82 -5.62 10.49
CA ASN A 377 -20.76 -5.85 9.40
C ASN A 377 -21.02 -7.34 9.16
N PHE A 378 -19.96 -8.14 9.13
CA PHE A 378 -20.02 -9.58 8.83
C PHE A 378 -20.17 -10.50 10.05
N ASP A 379 -20.34 -9.93 11.25
CA ASP A 379 -20.44 -10.68 12.53
C ASP A 379 -19.26 -11.63 12.77
N VAL A 380 -18.05 -11.20 12.39
CA VAL A 380 -16.82 -11.98 12.66
C VAL A 380 -16.11 -11.44 13.90
N LYS A 381 -15.02 -12.10 14.31
CA LYS A 381 -14.24 -11.69 15.48
C LYS A 381 -13.75 -10.24 15.31
N MET A 382 -14.13 -9.37 16.25
CA MET A 382 -13.64 -7.99 16.29
C MET A 382 -12.12 -7.94 16.48
N PRO A 383 -11.43 -6.99 15.83
CA PRO A 383 -10.01 -6.75 16.08
C PRO A 383 -9.75 -6.25 17.52
N GLU A 384 -8.51 -6.36 17.97
CA GLU A 384 -8.07 -5.83 19.27
C GLU A 384 -8.08 -4.29 19.30
N TYR A 385 -7.82 -3.67 18.14
CA TYR A 385 -7.77 -2.22 17.95
C TYR A 385 -8.88 -1.78 16.99
N GLY A 386 -9.27 -0.51 17.10
CA GLY A 386 -10.31 0.09 16.27
C GLY A 386 -11.71 0.08 16.91
N LYS A 387 -12.50 1.09 16.56
CA LYS A 387 -13.90 1.29 16.93
C LYS A 387 -14.69 1.34 15.64
N SER A 388 -15.72 0.50 15.50
CA SER A 388 -16.56 0.56 14.31
C SER A 388 -17.31 1.89 14.20
N PHE A 389 -17.59 2.31 12.98
CA PHE A 389 -18.53 3.38 12.64
C PHE A 389 -19.78 2.87 11.89
N LEU A 390 -20.03 1.55 11.88
CA LEU A 390 -21.17 0.96 11.16
C LEU A 390 -22.51 1.53 11.64
N SER A 391 -22.64 1.80 12.94
CA SER A 391 -23.85 2.37 13.54
C SER A 391 -24.14 3.82 13.13
N ASP A 392 -23.14 4.53 12.61
CA ASP A 392 -23.26 5.91 12.16
C ASP A 392 -23.83 5.98 10.73
N LEU A 393 -23.72 4.89 9.98
CA LEU A 393 -24.19 4.75 8.60
C LEU A 393 -25.70 4.46 8.57
N LYS A 394 -26.48 5.33 7.90
CA LYS A 394 -27.94 5.32 7.93
C LYS A 394 -28.59 5.52 6.58
#